data_AF-A0A0D6AY63-F1
#
_entry.id   AF-A0A0D6AY63-F1
#
_cell.length_a   1.000
_cell.length_b   1.000
_cell.length_c   1.000
_cell.angle_alpha   90.00
_cell.angle_beta   90.00
_cell.angle_gamma   90.00
#
_symmetry.space_group_name_H-M   'P 1'
#
loop_
_entity.id
_entity.type
_entity.pdbx_description
1 polymer ?
#
loop_
_entity_poly.entity_id
_entity_poly.type
_entity_poly.pdbx_seq_one_letter_code
_entity_poly.pdbx_strand_id
1 'polypeptide(L)'
;MRKVFDRPTRWTLNAFFLRRATKRKPEATVERKDAPRGRHCLEVEERGGTRPKTGIERLIIGNVAYEDHIEAVVPARGARLNAHGNLPAGQIQRALSNIGAQQDRAQNSTDGSRKRSARAARHFVPKPGQLSPGVWKRQGKRLTKFLSFTDRLPRYGARFDMEGHGRIVAAREMPGRMRAAIRKAFSTAR
;
A
#
# COMPACT_ATOMS: atom_id res chain seq x y z
N MET A 1 3.16 12.91 -9.56
CA MET A 1 3.25 11.95 -8.43
C MET A 1 3.47 12.60 -7.08
N ARG A 2 4.65 13.20 -6.78
CA ARG A 2 4.89 13.85 -5.47
C ARG A 2 3.92 15.00 -5.13
N LYS A 3 3.34 15.63 -6.16
CA LYS A 3 2.31 16.68 -6.01
C LYS A 3 0.90 16.14 -5.79
N VAL A 4 0.64 14.89 -6.18
CA VAL A 4 -0.71 14.29 -6.22
C VAL A 4 -0.92 13.36 -5.03
N PHE A 5 0.10 12.57 -4.69
CA PHE A 5 0.04 11.62 -3.60
C PHE A 5 0.62 12.22 -2.33
N ASP A 6 -0.01 11.93 -1.19
CA ASP A 6 0.56 12.20 0.12
C ASP A 6 1.64 11.14 0.45
N ARG A 7 2.85 11.62 0.74
CA ARG A 7 4.03 10.83 1.18
C ARG A 7 4.27 9.51 0.39
N PRO A 8 4.30 9.53 -0.96
CA PRO A 8 4.42 8.30 -1.75
C PRO A 8 5.72 7.56 -1.47
N THR A 9 5.64 6.22 -1.46
CA THR A 9 6.82 5.36 -1.28
C THR A 9 7.73 5.43 -2.51
N ARG A 10 9.03 5.10 -2.33
CA ARG A 10 9.96 4.96 -3.47
C ARG A 10 9.46 3.94 -4.50
N TRP A 11 8.79 2.89 -4.04
CA TRP A 11 8.19 1.90 -4.92
C TRP A 11 7.15 2.52 -5.85
N THR A 12 6.23 3.33 -5.32
CA THR A 12 5.24 4.08 -6.12
C THR A 12 5.89 5.10 -7.06
N LEU A 13 6.93 5.80 -6.59
CA LEU A 13 7.62 6.81 -7.39
C LEU A 13 8.43 6.20 -8.54
N ASN A 14 8.97 5.01 -8.34
CA ASN A 14 9.79 4.28 -9.31
C ASN A 14 8.96 3.30 -10.14
N ALA A 15 7.64 3.45 -10.17
CA ALA A 15 6.70 2.56 -10.84
C ALA A 15 6.73 2.66 -12.36
N PHE A 16 7.36 3.69 -12.93
CA PHE A 16 7.45 3.90 -14.38
C PHE A 16 8.88 3.71 -14.87
N PHE A 17 8.99 3.34 -16.14
CA PHE A 17 10.24 3.34 -16.87
C PHE A 17 10.04 3.96 -18.25
N LEU A 18 11.15 4.46 -18.81
CA LEU A 18 11.19 5.03 -20.14
C LEU A 18 11.77 4.00 -21.11
N ARG A 19 10.98 3.58 -22.09
CA ARG A 19 11.49 2.92 -23.28
C ARG A 19 11.93 3.99 -24.27
N ARG A 20 13.24 4.05 -24.50
CA ARG A 20 13.86 5.09 -25.34
C ARG A 20 13.60 4.84 -26.83
N ALA A 21 13.51 5.93 -27.58
CA ALA A 21 13.52 5.90 -29.03
C ALA A 21 14.86 5.38 -29.56
N THR A 22 14.79 4.66 -30.66
CA THR A 22 15.95 4.16 -31.41
C THR A 22 15.89 4.68 -32.84
N LYS A 23 16.99 4.61 -33.59
CA LYS A 23 16.98 4.99 -35.02
C LYS A 23 15.97 4.18 -35.85
N ARG A 24 15.75 2.91 -35.47
CA ARG A 24 14.81 2.00 -36.13
C ARG A 24 13.36 2.21 -35.68
N LYS A 25 13.16 2.67 -34.45
CA LYS A 25 11.85 2.94 -33.86
C LYS A 25 11.90 4.32 -33.18
N PRO A 26 11.53 5.40 -33.91
CA PRO A 26 11.64 6.78 -33.43
C PRO A 26 10.53 7.15 -32.42
N GLU A 27 10.14 6.20 -31.58
CA GLU A 27 9.08 6.35 -30.58
C GLU A 27 9.68 6.12 -29.19
N ALA A 28 9.33 6.97 -28.24
CA ALA A 28 9.64 6.78 -26.84
C ALA A 28 8.33 6.57 -26.07
N THR A 29 8.25 5.50 -25.28
CA THR A 29 7.07 5.18 -24.46
C THR A 29 7.43 5.24 -22.98
N VAL A 30 6.53 5.83 -22.19
CA VAL A 30 6.61 5.76 -20.72
C VAL A 30 5.63 4.68 -20.29
N GLU A 31 6.17 3.59 -19.78
CA GLU A 31 5.39 2.41 -19.42
C GLU A 31 5.46 2.20 -17.91
N ARG A 32 4.39 1.62 -17.36
CA ARG A 32 4.40 1.16 -15.98
C ARG A 32 5.20 -0.13 -15.89
N LYS A 33 6.08 -0.25 -14.90
CA LYS A 33 6.77 -1.50 -14.59
C LYS A 33 5.75 -2.58 -14.24
N ASP A 34 6.08 -3.81 -14.59
CA ASP A 34 5.31 -4.96 -14.15
C ASP A 34 5.33 -5.05 -12.63
N ALA A 35 4.14 -4.97 -12.06
CA ALA A 35 3.88 -5.26 -10.67
C ALA A 35 2.90 -6.44 -10.65
N PRO A 36 2.96 -7.33 -9.64
CA PRO A 36 1.93 -8.34 -9.47
C PRO A 36 0.55 -7.64 -9.47
N ARG A 37 -0.32 -8.08 -10.38
CA ARG A 37 -1.62 -7.46 -10.67
C ARG A 37 -2.40 -7.19 -9.37
N GLY A 38 -2.97 -5.99 -9.25
CA GLY A 38 -3.75 -5.60 -8.06
C GLY A 38 -2.94 -5.35 -6.79
N ARG A 39 -1.60 -5.39 -6.83
CA ARG A 39 -0.77 -4.98 -5.68
C ARG A 39 -0.36 -3.51 -5.73
N HIS A 40 -0.49 -2.86 -6.90
CA HIS A 40 -0.09 -1.48 -7.07
C HIS A 40 -1.23 -0.49 -6.91
N CYS A 41 -1.01 0.51 -6.05
CA CYS A 41 -1.96 1.58 -5.79
C CYS A 41 -2.35 2.38 -7.04
N LEU A 42 -1.52 2.40 -8.09
CA LEU A 42 -1.73 3.25 -9.27
C LEU A 42 -2.94 2.79 -10.09
N GLU A 43 -3.24 1.49 -10.12
CA GLU A 43 -4.43 0.98 -10.82
C GLU A 43 -5.71 1.56 -10.22
N VAL A 44 -5.76 1.65 -8.89
CA VAL A 44 -6.90 2.20 -8.15
C VAL A 44 -6.92 3.73 -8.23
N GLU A 45 -5.76 4.39 -8.20
CA GLU A 45 -5.67 5.85 -8.29
C GLU A 45 -5.95 6.39 -9.70
N GLU A 46 -5.74 5.58 -10.75
CA GLU A 46 -6.05 5.94 -12.13
C GLU A 46 -7.52 5.70 -12.46
N ARG A 47 -8.04 4.50 -12.19
CA ARG A 47 -9.43 4.14 -12.49
C ARG A 47 -10.44 4.67 -11.45
N GLY A 48 -9.99 4.83 -10.20
CA GLY A 48 -10.88 4.97 -9.05
C GLY A 48 -11.56 3.64 -8.66
N GLY A 49 -12.39 3.70 -7.63
CA GLY A 49 -13.19 2.58 -7.14
C GLY A 49 -12.64 1.90 -5.88
N THR A 50 -13.02 0.64 -5.68
CA THR A 50 -12.60 -0.16 -4.53
C THR A 50 -11.23 -0.77 -4.74
N ARG A 51 -10.38 -0.73 -3.72
CA ARG A 51 -9.11 -1.47 -3.76
C ARG A 51 -9.31 -2.96 -3.47
N PRO A 52 -8.41 -3.84 -3.95
CA PRO A 52 -8.37 -5.23 -3.49
C PRO A 52 -7.98 -5.33 -2.00
N LYS A 53 -8.32 -6.47 -1.39
CA LYS A 53 -7.97 -6.78 -0.01
C LYS A 53 -6.45 -6.89 0.17
N THR A 54 -5.92 -6.22 1.20
CA THR A 54 -4.52 -6.30 1.58
C THR A 54 -4.16 -7.68 2.12
N GLY A 55 -2.86 -7.98 2.21
CA GLY A 55 -2.41 -9.23 2.82
C GLY A 55 -2.83 -9.37 4.29
N ILE A 56 -2.78 -8.26 5.05
CA ILE A 56 -3.19 -8.22 6.47
C ILE A 56 -4.68 -8.54 6.60
N GLU A 57 -5.51 -7.95 5.73
CA GLU A 57 -6.95 -8.22 5.72
C GLU A 57 -7.25 -9.67 5.42
N ARG A 58 -6.61 -10.25 4.40
CA ARG A 58 -6.79 -11.66 4.07
C ARG A 58 -6.43 -12.58 5.23
N LEU A 59 -5.36 -12.27 5.96
CA LEU A 59 -4.94 -13.05 7.13
C LEU A 59 -5.91 -12.90 8.30
N ILE A 60 -6.38 -11.70 8.59
CA ILE A 60 -7.33 -11.48 9.68
C ILE A 60 -8.68 -12.14 9.36
N ILE A 61 -9.23 -11.90 8.17
CA ILE A 61 -10.50 -12.45 7.73
C ILE A 61 -10.46 -14.00 7.69
N GLY A 62 -9.34 -14.58 7.23
CA GLY A 62 -9.24 -16.02 7.08
C GLY A 62 -8.94 -16.80 8.37
N ASN A 63 -8.30 -16.17 9.36
CA ASN A 63 -7.75 -16.90 10.51
C ASN A 63 -8.34 -16.47 11.86
N VAL A 64 -9.02 -15.32 11.95
CA VAL A 64 -9.58 -14.84 13.22
C VAL A 64 -11.07 -15.17 13.24
N ALA A 65 -11.49 -15.95 14.25
CA ALA A 65 -12.90 -16.12 14.54
C ALA A 65 -13.46 -14.78 15.05
N TYR A 66 -14.34 -14.17 14.25
CA TYR A 66 -15.01 -12.92 14.55
C TYR A 66 -16.45 -13.00 14.05
N GLU A 67 -17.41 -12.59 14.88
CA GLU A 67 -18.83 -12.79 14.59
C GLU A 67 -19.36 -11.84 13.50
N ASP A 68 -18.87 -10.59 13.46
CA ASP A 68 -19.30 -9.64 12.43
C ASP A 68 -18.47 -9.79 11.15
N HIS A 69 -19.00 -9.20 10.07
CA HIS A 69 -18.31 -9.16 8.79
C HIS A 69 -17.16 -8.16 8.76
N ILE A 70 -15.97 -8.60 8.35
CA ILE A 70 -14.79 -7.76 8.14
C ILE A 70 -14.50 -7.66 6.65
N GLU A 71 -14.68 -6.46 6.08
CA GLU A 71 -14.28 -6.16 4.71
C GLU A 71 -12.89 -5.52 4.63
N ALA A 72 -12.60 -4.61 5.57
CA ALA A 72 -11.35 -3.88 5.59
C ALA A 72 -10.80 -3.69 7.01
N VAL A 73 -9.50 -3.44 7.06
CA VAL A 73 -8.76 -3.21 8.31
C VAL A 73 -7.97 -1.92 8.17
N VAL A 74 -8.23 -0.98 9.07
CA VAL A 74 -7.66 0.37 9.03
C VAL A 74 -6.81 0.62 10.29
N PRO A 75 -5.62 1.26 10.19
CA PRO A 75 -4.86 1.67 11.36
C PRO A 75 -5.68 2.59 12.28
N ALA A 76 -5.63 2.33 13.58
CA ALA A 76 -6.23 3.19 14.59
C ALA A 76 -5.15 3.97 15.36
N ARG A 77 -5.56 4.86 16.28
CA ARG A 77 -4.67 5.76 17.04
C ARG A 77 -3.51 5.04 17.75
N GLY A 78 -3.69 3.79 18.14
CA GLY A 78 -2.65 2.98 18.79
C GLY A 78 -1.57 2.43 17.85
N ALA A 79 -1.75 2.52 16.55
CA ALA A 79 -0.76 2.14 15.56
C ALA A 79 0.23 3.27 15.28
N ARG A 80 1.54 2.95 15.27
CA ARG A 80 2.56 3.93 14.86
C ARG A 80 2.83 3.74 13.37
N LEU A 81 2.46 4.73 12.57
CA LEU A 81 2.73 4.72 11.14
C LEU A 81 4.17 5.15 10.86
N ASN A 82 4.74 4.66 9.77
CA ASN A 82 6.03 5.15 9.27
C ASN A 82 5.87 6.50 8.53
N ALA A 83 6.97 7.05 8.03
CA ALA A 83 6.98 8.32 7.30
C ALA A 83 6.05 8.34 6.06
N HIS A 84 5.66 7.17 5.54
CA HIS A 84 4.77 7.00 4.40
C HIS A 84 3.32 6.69 4.81
N GLY A 85 2.97 6.79 6.10
CA GLY A 85 1.62 6.46 6.58
C GLY A 85 1.31 4.95 6.63
N ASN A 86 2.31 4.08 6.40
CA ASN A 86 2.14 2.64 6.41
C ASN A 86 2.44 2.04 7.79
N LEU A 87 1.81 0.91 8.11
CA LEU A 87 2.15 0.11 9.29
C LEU A 87 3.54 -0.55 9.12
N PRO A 88 4.48 -0.35 10.06
CA PRO A 88 5.75 -1.06 10.04
C PRO A 88 5.56 -2.58 10.18
N ALA A 89 6.35 -3.36 9.44
CA ALA A 89 6.25 -4.83 9.41
C ALA A 89 6.29 -5.46 10.81
N GLY A 90 7.19 -5.01 11.70
CA GLY A 90 7.29 -5.53 13.06
C GLY A 90 6.02 -5.33 13.92
N GLN A 91 5.25 -4.27 13.69
CA GLN A 91 3.98 -4.07 14.38
C GLN A 91 2.90 -5.02 13.85
N ILE A 92 2.85 -5.21 12.53
CA ILE A 92 1.93 -6.15 11.88
C ILE A 92 2.21 -7.56 12.38
N GLN A 93 3.45 -8.02 12.31
CA GLN A 93 3.88 -9.36 12.73
C GLN A 93 3.53 -9.63 14.20
N ARG A 94 3.78 -8.66 15.09
CA ARG A 94 3.44 -8.79 16.52
C ARG A 94 1.94 -8.88 16.74
N ALA A 95 1.16 -8.06 16.04
CA ALA A 95 -0.30 -8.07 16.15
C ALA A 95 -0.87 -9.40 15.65
N LEU A 96 -0.50 -9.83 14.44
CA LEU A 96 -0.94 -11.09 13.82
C LEU A 96 -0.56 -12.29 14.69
N SER A 97 0.67 -12.36 15.19
CA SER A 97 1.13 -13.44 16.06
C SER A 97 0.33 -13.53 17.36
N ASN A 98 -0.02 -12.40 17.97
CA ASN A 98 -0.79 -12.40 19.22
C ASN A 98 -2.25 -12.81 19.03
N ILE A 99 -2.87 -12.43 17.89
CA ILE A 99 -4.26 -12.76 17.58
C ILE A 99 -4.42 -14.10 16.85
N GLY A 100 -3.32 -14.83 16.61
CA GLY A 100 -3.37 -16.13 15.93
C GLY A 100 -3.55 -16.06 14.41
N ALA A 101 -3.40 -14.88 13.80
CA ALA A 101 -3.74 -14.65 12.40
C ALA A 101 -2.60 -14.90 11.39
N GLN A 102 -1.43 -15.35 11.85
CA GLN A 102 -0.31 -15.61 10.93
C GLN A 102 -0.66 -16.68 9.89
N GLN A 103 -0.04 -16.55 8.72
CA GLN A 103 -0.15 -17.58 7.67
C GLN A 103 0.41 -18.92 8.16
N ASP A 104 1.58 -18.87 8.79
CA ASP A 104 2.20 -20.01 9.46
C ASP A 104 1.82 -20.00 10.94
N ARG A 105 1.13 -21.05 11.38
CA ARG A 105 0.66 -21.18 12.76
C ARG A 105 1.80 -21.27 13.77
N ALA A 106 2.97 -21.77 13.38
CA ALA A 106 4.13 -21.86 14.26
C ALA A 106 4.67 -20.48 14.67
N GLN A 107 4.36 -19.43 13.89
CA GLN A 107 4.75 -18.05 14.19
C GLN A 107 3.77 -17.34 15.14
N ASN A 108 2.65 -17.98 15.47
CA ASN A 108 1.70 -17.44 16.44
C ASN A 108 2.24 -17.60 17.87
N SER A 109 1.86 -16.66 18.72
CA SER A 109 2.30 -16.63 20.12
C SER A 109 1.68 -17.79 20.89
N THR A 110 2.51 -18.69 21.42
CA THR A 110 2.09 -19.81 22.27
C THR A 110 1.91 -19.39 23.73
N ASP A 111 1.26 -20.22 24.52
CA ASP A 111 1.08 -19.98 25.96
C ASP A 111 2.43 -19.80 26.67
N GLY A 112 3.42 -20.63 26.33
CA GLY A 112 4.78 -20.53 26.86
C GLY A 112 5.48 -19.23 26.45
N SER A 113 5.32 -18.76 25.21
CA SER A 113 5.89 -17.46 24.80
C SER A 113 5.19 -16.29 25.50
N ARG A 114 3.86 -16.39 25.70
CA ARG A 114 3.07 -15.39 26.41
C ARG A 114 3.45 -15.31 27.88
N LYS A 115 3.73 -16.44 28.55
CA LYS A 115 4.23 -16.48 29.94
C LYS A 115 5.61 -15.81 30.06
N ARG A 116 6.55 -16.15 29.18
CA ARG A 116 7.89 -15.53 29.15
C ARG A 116 7.86 -14.02 28.90
N SER A 117 6.88 -13.56 28.12
CA SER A 117 6.69 -12.13 27.77
C SER A 117 5.55 -11.46 28.53
N ALA A 118 5.27 -11.87 29.77
CA ALA A 118 4.11 -11.39 30.55
C ALA A 118 4.00 -9.86 30.65
N ARG A 119 5.14 -9.14 30.69
CA ARG A 119 5.21 -7.67 30.78
C ARG A 119 5.07 -6.97 29.42
N ALA A 120 5.15 -7.70 28.31
CA ALA A 120 5.07 -7.14 26.97
C ALA A 120 3.63 -6.72 26.62
N ALA A 121 3.50 -5.72 25.74
CA ALA A 121 2.20 -5.35 25.22
C ALA A 121 1.63 -6.45 24.33
N ARG A 122 0.34 -6.78 24.53
CA ARG A 122 -0.36 -7.86 23.83
C ARG A 122 -1.45 -7.31 22.93
N HIS A 123 -1.65 -7.93 21.78
CA HIS A 123 -2.78 -7.64 20.89
C HIS A 123 -3.86 -8.70 21.02
N PHE A 124 -5.12 -8.30 20.94
CA PHE A 124 -6.26 -9.21 21.01
C PHE A 124 -7.43 -8.61 20.22
N VAL A 125 -8.35 -9.48 19.78
CA VAL A 125 -9.65 -9.07 19.26
C VAL A 125 -10.66 -9.19 20.41
N PRO A 126 -11.44 -8.14 20.71
CA PRO A 126 -12.39 -8.15 21.81
C PRO A 126 -13.57 -9.06 21.47
N LYS A 127 -14.25 -9.54 22.52
CA LYS A 127 -15.56 -10.17 22.34
C LYS A 127 -16.59 -9.12 21.89
N PRO A 128 -17.63 -9.51 21.15
CA PRO A 128 -18.73 -8.64 20.78
C PRO A 128 -19.28 -7.87 22.00
N GLY A 129 -19.60 -6.59 21.82
CA GLY A 129 -20.14 -5.73 22.88
C GLY A 129 -19.15 -5.21 23.93
N GLN A 130 -17.93 -5.76 24.04
CA GLN A 130 -16.96 -5.27 25.04
C GLN A 130 -16.21 -4.01 24.60
N LEU A 131 -15.76 -3.97 23.35
CA LEU A 131 -15.01 -2.86 22.76
C LEU A 131 -15.37 -2.75 21.28
N SER A 132 -15.17 -1.57 20.69
CA SER A 132 -15.44 -1.37 19.26
C SER A 132 -14.64 -2.36 18.37
N PRO A 133 -15.22 -2.84 17.25
CA PRO A 133 -14.60 -3.82 16.35
C PRO A 133 -13.17 -3.49 15.94
N GLY A 134 -12.24 -4.43 16.13
CA GLY A 134 -10.85 -4.23 15.76
C GLY A 134 -9.83 -5.00 16.60
N VAL A 135 -8.56 -4.79 16.30
CA VAL A 135 -7.45 -5.31 17.13
C VAL A 135 -7.08 -4.27 18.17
N TRP A 136 -7.09 -4.67 19.44
CA TRP A 136 -6.73 -3.84 20.57
C TRP A 136 -5.38 -4.24 21.14
N LYS A 137 -4.62 -3.25 21.60
CA LYS A 137 -3.34 -3.42 22.29
C LYS A 137 -3.51 -3.15 23.78
N ARG A 138 -3.14 -4.12 24.62
CA ARG A 138 -3.06 -4.00 26.09
C ARG A 138 -1.62 -3.86 26.53
N GLN A 139 -1.33 -2.85 27.34
CA GLN A 139 -0.03 -2.66 27.99
C GLN A 139 -0.27 -2.27 29.45
N GLY A 140 -0.09 -3.22 30.36
CA GLY A 140 -0.54 -3.07 31.75
C GLY A 140 -2.04 -2.78 31.80
N LYS A 141 -2.43 -1.69 32.47
CA LYS A 141 -3.82 -1.22 32.56
C LYS A 141 -4.29 -0.46 31.32
N ARG A 142 -3.39 -0.06 30.41
CA ARG A 142 -3.74 0.77 29.25
C ARG A 142 -4.25 -0.08 28.09
N LEU A 143 -5.41 0.30 27.55
CA LEU A 143 -5.99 -0.25 26.33
C LEU A 143 -5.96 0.80 25.22
N THR A 144 -5.45 0.43 24.05
CA THR A 144 -5.41 1.31 22.88
C THR A 144 -5.80 0.54 21.63
N LYS A 145 -6.76 1.05 20.85
CA LYS A 145 -7.15 0.44 19.57
C LYS A 145 -6.00 0.53 18.57
N PHE A 146 -5.57 -0.61 18.05
CA PHE A 146 -4.43 -0.73 17.13
C PHE A 146 -4.91 -0.81 15.67
N LEU A 147 -5.92 -1.63 15.40
CA LEU A 147 -6.60 -1.70 14.10
C LEU A 147 -8.10 -1.56 14.31
N SER A 148 -8.80 -0.94 13.36
CA SER A 148 -10.25 -0.92 13.29
C SER A 148 -10.73 -1.84 12.19
N PHE A 149 -11.76 -2.63 12.47
CA PHE A 149 -12.47 -3.39 11.45
C PHE A 149 -13.58 -2.54 10.86
N THR A 150 -13.80 -2.68 9.56
CA THR A 150 -14.90 -2.05 8.83
C THR A 150 -15.62 -3.09 8.00
N ASP A 151 -16.93 -2.94 7.91
CA ASP A 151 -17.87 -3.74 7.10
C ASP A 151 -17.88 -3.33 5.63
N ARG A 152 -17.17 -2.25 5.28
CA ARG A 152 -17.09 -1.71 3.92
C ARG A 152 -15.65 -1.52 3.49
N LEU A 153 -15.38 -1.81 2.21
CA LEU A 153 -14.12 -1.48 1.56
C LEU A 153 -14.02 0.03 1.28
N PRO A 154 -12.84 0.66 1.48
CA PRO A 154 -12.61 2.03 1.07
C PRO A 154 -12.81 2.21 -0.45
N ARG A 155 -13.50 3.30 -0.83
CA ARG A 155 -13.65 3.75 -2.22
C ARG A 155 -12.79 4.97 -2.48
N TYR A 156 -12.02 4.93 -3.56
CA TYR A 156 -11.10 6.00 -3.97
C TYR A 156 -11.63 6.69 -5.22
N GLY A 157 -11.42 8.00 -5.31
CA GLY A 157 -11.61 8.74 -6.57
C GLY A 157 -10.39 8.58 -7.47
N ALA A 158 -10.60 8.69 -8.78
CA ALA A 158 -9.49 8.79 -9.74
C ALA A 158 -8.73 10.11 -9.48
N ARG A 159 -7.42 10.01 -9.24
CA ARG A 159 -6.53 11.14 -8.92
C ARG A 159 -5.30 11.20 -9.81
N PHE A 160 -4.99 10.12 -10.53
CA PHE A 160 -3.78 10.02 -11.34
C PHE A 160 -4.12 9.68 -12.79
N ASP A 161 -4.50 10.71 -13.56
CA ASP A 161 -4.64 10.61 -15.01
C ASP A 161 -3.26 10.68 -15.69
N MET A 162 -2.63 9.51 -15.86
CA MET A 162 -1.30 9.41 -16.45
C MET A 162 -1.31 9.86 -17.91
N GLU A 163 -2.27 9.35 -18.69
CA GLU A 163 -2.32 9.54 -20.12
C GLU A 163 -2.60 11.00 -20.48
N GLY A 164 -3.58 11.64 -19.85
CA GLY A 164 -3.89 13.05 -20.08
C GLY A 164 -2.73 13.96 -19.72
N HIS A 165 -2.07 13.74 -18.57
CA HIS A 165 -0.86 14.49 -18.23
C HIS A 165 0.28 14.24 -19.22
N GLY A 166 0.43 13.01 -19.70
CA GLY A 166 1.42 12.63 -20.71
C GLY A 166 1.19 13.40 -22.02
N ARG A 167 -0.06 13.45 -22.51
CA ARG A 167 -0.43 14.19 -23.73
C ARG A 167 -0.14 15.68 -23.60
N ILE A 168 -0.50 16.30 -22.47
CA ILE A 168 -0.24 17.73 -22.22
C ILE A 168 1.26 18.03 -22.25
N VAL A 169 2.07 17.22 -21.56
CA VAL A 169 3.53 17.39 -21.52
C VAL A 169 4.15 17.14 -22.90
N ALA A 170 3.70 16.10 -23.62
CA ALA A 170 4.18 15.81 -24.97
C ALA A 170 3.87 16.95 -25.94
N ALA A 171 2.63 17.44 -25.98
CA ALA A 171 2.24 18.56 -26.84
C ALA A 171 3.09 19.82 -26.58
N ARG A 172 3.40 20.10 -25.30
CA ARG A 172 4.21 21.26 -24.91
C ARG A 172 5.69 21.11 -25.23
N GLU A 173 6.29 19.97 -24.90
CA GLU A 173 7.75 19.80 -24.90
C GLU A 173 8.28 19.18 -26.21
N MET A 174 7.50 18.31 -26.86
CA MET A 174 7.96 17.51 -28.00
C MET A 174 8.44 18.35 -29.18
N PRO A 175 7.77 19.45 -29.59
CA PRO A 175 8.25 20.26 -30.72
C PRO A 175 9.63 20.87 -30.49
N GLY A 176 9.90 21.34 -29.27
CA GLY A 176 11.21 21.89 -28.88
C GLY A 176 12.29 20.80 -28.82
N ARG A 177 11.98 19.67 -28.19
CA ARG A 177 12.89 18.53 -28.05
C ARG A 177 13.22 17.88 -29.40
N MET A 178 12.23 17.75 -30.28
CA MET A 178 12.40 17.23 -31.64
C MET A 178 13.33 18.12 -32.46
N ARG A 179 13.11 19.44 -32.48
CA ARG A 179 13.99 20.38 -33.19
C ARG A 179 15.43 20.34 -32.67
N ALA A 180 15.63 20.22 -31.37
CA ALA A 180 16.97 20.07 -30.79
C ALA A 180 17.62 18.72 -31.18
N ALA A 181 16.85 17.63 -31.18
CA ALA A 181 17.33 16.31 -31.57
C ALA A 181 17.70 16.25 -33.06
N ILE A 182 16.90 16.85 -33.94
CA ILE A 182 17.16 16.94 -35.38
C ILE A 182 18.43 17.75 -35.65
N ARG A 183 18.59 18.92 -35.03
CA ARG A 183 19.85 19.71 -35.17
C ARG A 183 21.08 18.93 -34.74
N LYS A 184 20.99 18.20 -33.63
CA LYS A 184 22.08 17.33 -33.16
C LYS A 184 22.35 16.17 -34.13
N ALA A 185 21.32 15.59 -34.73
CA ALA A 185 21.47 14.53 -35.71
C ALA A 185 22.23 15.04 -36.95
N PHE A 186 21.87 16.20 -37.48
CA PHE A 186 22.58 16.82 -38.61
C PHE A 186 24.02 17.20 -38.27
N SER A 187 24.31 17.71 -37.07
CA SER A 187 25.69 18.07 -36.67
C SER A 187 26.60 16.87 -36.41
N THR A 188 26.04 15.66 -36.26
CA THR A 188 26.79 14.43 -35.96
C THR A 188 26.72 13.41 -37.09
N ALA A 189 26.04 13.75 -38.19
CA ALA A 189 26.03 12.95 -39.40
C ALA A 189 27.45 13.01 -40.00
N ARG A 190 28.13 11.86 -40.01
CA ARG A 190 29.35 11.62 -40.77
C ARG A 190 28.98 10.97 -42.09
#